data_AF-A0A2E4B3L9-F1
#
_entry.id   AF-A0A2E4B3L9-F1
#
_cell.length_a   1.000
_cell.length_b   1.000
_cell.length_c   1.000
_cell.angle_alpha   90.00
_cell.angle_beta   90.00
_cell.angle_gamma   90.00
#
_symmetry.space_group_name_H-M   'P 1'
#
loop_
_entity.id
_entity.type
_entity.pdbx_description
1 polymer ?
#
loop_
_entity_poly.entity_id
_entity_poly.type
_entity_poly.pdbx_seq_one_letter_code
_entity_poly.pdbx_strand_id
1 'polypeptide(L)'
;MGEHKLIMGKDIYFWNFIILMFFTLFEVGAVFFPTYPGTDVRVSVYVVWGILIVVGIIKGFGISAFFMHLWDDPKIYLRVALFPTLFVLLMLWGIGLSNPEGVNGLPGWCTPDWGEQYATER
;
A
#
# COMPACT_ATOMS: atom_id res chain seq x y z
N MET A 1 -0.51 -10.58 -28.28
CA MET A 1 -1.78 -10.79 -27.56
C MET A 1 -1.61 -12.13 -26.85
N GLY A 2 -1.09 -12.10 -25.63
CA GLY A 2 -0.62 -13.28 -24.90
C GLY A 2 -1.74 -14.30 -24.72
N GLU A 3 -1.39 -15.59 -24.74
CA GLU A 3 -2.35 -16.67 -24.54
C GLU A 3 -3.08 -16.49 -23.20
N HIS A 4 -4.41 -16.35 -23.24
CA HIS A 4 -5.24 -16.40 -22.06
C HIS A 4 -5.17 -17.82 -21.48
N LYS A 5 -4.26 -18.06 -20.54
CA LYS A 5 -4.20 -19.33 -19.81
C LYS A 5 -5.45 -19.44 -18.94
N LEU A 6 -6.41 -20.20 -19.44
CA LEU A 6 -7.61 -20.57 -18.71
C LEU A 6 -7.23 -21.51 -17.55
N ILE A 7 -7.18 -20.96 -16.34
CA ILE A 7 -7.02 -21.76 -15.13
C ILE A 7 -8.42 -22.04 -14.61
N MET A 8 -8.81 -23.31 -14.59
CA MET A 8 -10.15 -23.74 -14.14
C MET A 8 -11.29 -23.12 -14.97
N GLY A 9 -11.10 -23.01 -16.30
CA GLY A 9 -12.09 -22.45 -17.22
C GLY A 9 -12.29 -20.93 -17.10
N LYS A 10 -11.43 -20.25 -16.33
CA LYS A 10 -11.49 -18.81 -16.09
C LYS A 10 -10.14 -18.16 -16.34
N ASP A 11 -10.19 -16.91 -16.75
CA ASP A 11 -8.99 -16.16 -17.07
C ASP A 11 -8.15 -15.85 -15.82
N ILE A 12 -6.84 -15.70 -16.01
CA ILE A 12 -5.89 -15.39 -14.95
C ILE A 12 -6.17 -14.04 -14.29
N TYR A 13 -6.71 -13.07 -15.06
CA TYR A 13 -7.13 -11.77 -14.52
C TYR A 13 -8.27 -11.91 -13.51
N PHE A 14 -9.17 -12.85 -13.73
CA PHE A 14 -10.29 -13.05 -12.81
C PHE A 14 -9.83 -13.66 -11.49
N TRP A 15 -8.91 -14.61 -11.53
CA TRP A 15 -8.33 -15.19 -10.32
C TRP A 15 -7.51 -14.16 -9.55
N ASN A 16 -6.73 -13.33 -10.24
CA ASN A 16 -6.02 -12.22 -9.61
C ASN A 16 -7.01 -11.26 -8.94
N PHE A 17 -8.10 -10.88 -9.62
CA PHE A 17 -9.14 -10.03 -9.06
C PHE A 17 -9.76 -10.61 -7.77
N ILE A 18 -10.08 -11.91 -7.74
CA ILE A 18 -10.58 -12.57 -6.52
C ILE A 18 -9.55 -12.45 -5.39
N ILE A 19 -8.28 -12.76 -5.68
CA ILE A 19 -7.22 -12.72 -4.67
C ILE A 19 -7.06 -11.30 -4.11
N LEU A 20 -7.08 -10.27 -4.97
CA LEU A 20 -7.04 -8.88 -4.54
C LEU A 20 -8.24 -8.51 -3.66
N MET A 21 -9.45 -8.94 -4.05
CA MET A 21 -10.67 -8.71 -3.27
C MET A 21 -10.68 -9.46 -1.93
N PHE A 22 -10.08 -10.65 -1.87
CA PHE A 22 -9.91 -11.36 -0.61
C PHE A 22 -8.98 -10.58 0.32
N PHE A 23 -7.84 -10.13 -0.18
CA PHE A 23 -6.89 -9.35 0.61
C PHE A 23 -7.42 -7.98 1.05
N THR A 24 -8.25 -7.31 0.24
CA THR A 24 -8.91 -6.06 0.67
C THR A 24 -9.86 -6.29 1.84
N LEU A 25 -10.56 -7.43 1.90
CA LEU A 25 -11.40 -7.76 3.05
C LEU A 25 -10.59 -7.91 4.34
N PHE A 26 -9.37 -8.47 4.28
CA PHE A 26 -8.49 -8.54 5.45
C PHE A 26 -7.97 -7.19 5.88
N GLU A 27 -7.63 -6.32 4.94
CA GLU A 27 -7.21 -4.94 5.22
C GLU A 27 -8.32 -4.16 5.92
N VAL A 28 -9.55 -4.21 5.39
CA VAL A 28 -10.70 -3.56 6.01
C VAL A 28 -11.00 -4.19 7.38
N GLY A 29 -10.96 -5.52 7.48
CA GLY A 29 -11.17 -6.23 8.75
C GLY A 29 -10.13 -5.86 9.81
N ALA A 30 -8.86 -5.81 9.45
CA ALA A 30 -7.77 -5.48 10.37
C ALA A 30 -7.88 -4.05 10.93
N VAL A 31 -8.44 -3.11 10.15
CA VAL A 31 -8.65 -1.72 10.60
C VAL A 31 -9.98 -1.58 11.36
N PHE A 32 -11.02 -2.33 10.97
CA PHE A 32 -12.36 -2.21 11.55
C PHE A 32 -12.48 -2.82 12.95
N PHE A 33 -11.76 -3.92 13.24
CA PHE A 33 -11.87 -4.62 14.52
C PHE A 33 -10.75 -4.19 15.51
N PRO A 34 -11.06 -3.41 16.55
CA PRO A 34 -10.06 -2.99 17.55
C PRO A 34 -9.66 -4.10 18.54
N THR A 35 -10.45 -5.17 18.61
CA THR A 35 -10.21 -6.39 19.40
C THR A 35 -10.32 -7.61 18.50
N TYR A 36 -9.66 -8.71 18.85
CA TYR A 36 -9.81 -9.94 18.06
C TYR A 36 -11.27 -10.43 18.16
N PRO A 37 -11.93 -10.69 17.03
CA PRO A 37 -13.33 -11.09 17.03
C PRO A 37 -13.52 -12.36 17.87
N GLY A 38 -14.34 -12.27 18.92
CA GLY A 38 -14.60 -13.36 19.87
C GLY A 38 -13.71 -13.35 21.13
N THR A 39 -12.87 -12.34 21.34
CA THR A 39 -12.08 -12.18 22.57
C THR A 39 -12.01 -10.72 23.03
N ASP A 40 -11.66 -10.49 24.31
CA ASP A 40 -11.43 -9.15 24.87
C ASP A 40 -9.99 -8.63 24.63
N VAL A 41 -9.19 -9.34 23.83
CA VAL A 41 -7.80 -8.97 23.57
C VAL A 41 -7.76 -7.87 22.52
N ARG A 42 -7.15 -6.73 22.86
CA ARG A 42 -6.94 -5.60 21.94
C ARG A 42 -5.93 -5.96 20.85
N VAL A 43 -6.24 -5.58 19.61
CA VAL A 43 -5.30 -5.71 18.50
C VAL A 43 -4.26 -4.60 18.63
N SER A 44 -2.99 -4.99 18.66
CA SER A 44 -1.90 -4.02 18.71
C SER A 44 -1.80 -3.27 17.37
N VAL A 45 -1.50 -1.97 17.42
CA VAL A 45 -1.27 -1.13 16.23
C VAL A 45 -0.20 -1.74 15.33
N TYR A 46 0.83 -2.36 15.92
CA TYR A 46 1.89 -3.04 15.17
C TYR A 46 1.39 -4.24 14.37
N VAL A 47 0.37 -4.94 14.87
CA VAL A 47 -0.25 -6.07 14.16
C VAL A 47 -1.06 -5.56 12.98
N VAL A 48 -1.85 -4.49 13.17
CA VAL A 48 -2.60 -3.86 12.07
C VAL A 48 -1.63 -3.38 10.99
N TRP A 49 -0.57 -2.66 11.37
CA TRP A 49 0.47 -2.20 10.45
C TRP A 49 1.13 -3.36 9.70
N GLY A 50 1.49 -4.44 10.41
CA GLY A 50 2.07 -5.62 9.79
C GLY A 50 1.16 -6.22 8.72
N ILE A 51 -0.15 -6.34 9.01
CA ILE A 51 -1.13 -6.84 8.04
C ILE A 51 -1.23 -5.90 6.84
N LEU A 52 -1.39 -4.59 7.07
CA LEU A 52 -1.53 -3.60 6.00
C LEU A 52 -0.32 -3.57 5.08
N ILE A 53 0.90 -3.63 5.62
CA ILE A 53 2.15 -3.62 4.83
C ILE A 53 2.26 -4.90 4.00
N VAL A 54 2.08 -6.07 4.61
CA VAL A 54 2.19 -7.36 3.90
C VAL A 54 1.15 -7.47 2.79
N VAL A 55 -0.11 -7.15 3.11
CA VAL A 55 -1.21 -7.15 2.14
C VAL A 55 -0.96 -6.14 1.02
N GLY A 56 -0.49 -4.94 1.36
CA GLY A 56 -0.12 -3.90 0.40
C GLY A 56 0.93 -4.36 -0.61
N ILE A 57 1.99 -5.04 -0.14
CA ILE A 57 3.05 -5.59 -1.01
C ILE A 57 2.49 -6.64 -1.96
N ILE A 58 1.72 -7.61 -1.46
CA ILE A 58 1.15 -8.69 -2.28
C ILE A 58 0.22 -8.11 -3.36
N LYS A 59 -0.64 -7.15 -2.99
CA LYS A 59 -1.55 -6.50 -3.94
C LYS A 59 -0.80 -5.65 -4.96
N GLY A 60 0.20 -4.88 -4.53
CA GLY A 60 1.05 -4.08 -5.42
C GLY A 60 1.76 -4.96 -6.47
N PHE A 61 2.26 -6.11 -6.06
CA PHE A 61 2.80 -7.10 -6.98
C PHE A 61 1.73 -7.69 -7.91
N GLY A 62 0.56 -8.08 -7.38
CA GLY A 62 -0.54 -8.61 -8.18
C GLY A 62 -1.03 -7.66 -9.27
N ILE A 63 -1.12 -6.37 -8.96
CA ILE A 63 -1.54 -5.33 -9.91
C ILE A 63 -0.46 -5.07 -10.96
N SER A 64 0.80 -4.89 -10.54
CA SER A 64 1.90 -4.61 -11.47
C SER A 64 2.19 -5.79 -12.39
N ALA A 65 2.23 -7.02 -11.87
CA ALA A 65 2.55 -8.20 -12.67
C ALA A 65 1.44 -8.56 -13.68
N PHE A 66 0.17 -8.53 -13.24
CA PHE A 66 -0.94 -9.05 -14.05
C PHE A 66 -1.79 -7.96 -14.69
N PHE A 67 -2.26 -6.94 -13.94
CA PHE A 67 -3.11 -5.91 -14.53
C PHE A 67 -2.34 -4.95 -15.43
N MET A 68 -1.11 -4.57 -15.05
CA MET A 68 -0.25 -3.73 -15.87
C MET A 68 0.59 -4.52 -16.89
N HIS A 69 0.45 -5.84 -16.95
CA HIS A 69 1.17 -6.73 -17.88
C HIS A 69 2.70 -6.69 -17.80
N LEU A 70 3.31 -6.10 -16.75
CA LEU A 70 4.77 -5.99 -16.65
C LEU A 70 5.50 -7.36 -16.65
N TRP A 71 4.79 -8.44 -16.33
CA TRP A 71 5.35 -9.78 -16.32
C TRP A 71 5.47 -10.41 -17.72
N ASP A 72 4.54 -10.10 -18.62
CA ASP A 72 4.51 -10.63 -19.99
C ASP A 72 5.21 -9.69 -20.99
N ASP A 73 5.30 -8.40 -20.64
CA ASP A 73 5.97 -7.40 -21.43
C ASP A 73 7.50 -7.55 -21.45
N PRO A 74 8.18 -7.04 -22.49
CA PRO A 74 9.64 -7.00 -22.56
C PRO A 74 10.26 -6.44 -21.27
N LYS A 75 11.31 -7.11 -20.77
CA LYS A 75 11.99 -6.79 -19.49
C LYS A 75 12.47 -5.33 -19.36
N ILE A 76 12.55 -4.59 -20.47
CA ILE A 76 12.87 -3.16 -20.45
C ILE A 76 11.80 -2.35 -19.70
N TYR A 77 10.53 -2.69 -19.84
CA TYR A 77 9.44 -1.96 -19.18
C TYR A 77 9.47 -2.14 -17.66
N LEU A 78 9.79 -3.35 -17.18
CA LEU A 78 9.99 -3.61 -15.76
C LEU A 78 11.19 -2.82 -15.19
N ARG A 79 12.28 -2.68 -15.95
CA ARG A 79 13.46 -1.88 -15.54
C ARG A 79 13.13 -0.40 -15.46
N VAL A 80 12.37 0.12 -16.43
CA VAL A 80 11.94 1.52 -16.44
C VAL A 80 10.95 1.79 -15.32
N ALA A 81 10.07 0.85 -14.97
CA ALA A 81 9.15 0.97 -13.83
C ALA A 81 9.88 0.88 -12.46
N LEU A 82 10.95 0.10 -12.37
CA LEU A 82 11.77 0.01 -11.14
C LEU A 82 12.48 1.32 -10.82
N PHE A 83 12.92 2.08 -11.82
CA PHE A 83 13.63 3.35 -11.60
C PHE A 83 12.86 4.38 -10.75
N PRO A 84 11.62 4.80 -11.10
CA PRO A 84 10.85 5.72 -10.28
C PRO A 84 10.45 5.10 -8.94
N THR A 85 10.19 3.79 -8.90
CA THR A 85 9.86 3.09 -7.64
C THR A 85 11.03 3.16 -6.65
N LEU A 86 12.24 2.88 -7.13
CA LEU A 86 13.47 2.96 -6.34
C LEU A 86 13.77 4.40 -5.94
N PHE A 87 13.58 5.35 -6.85
CA PHE A 87 13.76 6.77 -6.54
C PHE A 87 12.83 7.24 -5.41
N VAL A 88 11.54 6.89 -5.44
CA VAL A 88 10.60 7.20 -4.36
C VAL A 88 11.02 6.54 -3.04
N LEU A 89 11.45 5.28 -3.07
CA LEU A 89 11.97 4.60 -1.87
C LEU A 89 13.21 5.30 -1.29
N LEU A 90 14.13 5.73 -2.14
CA LEU A 90 15.30 6.51 -1.72
C LEU A 90 14.91 7.88 -1.15
N MET A 91 13.90 8.55 -1.71
CA MET A 91 13.41 9.82 -1.19
C MET A 91 12.75 9.64 0.19
N LEU A 92 11.90 8.62 0.36
CA LEU A 92 11.29 8.30 1.64
C LEU A 92 12.34 7.90 2.68
N TRP A 93 13.35 7.15 2.28
CA TRP A 93 14.47 6.77 3.16
C TRP A 93 15.36 7.96 3.53
N GLY A 94 15.84 8.70 2.52
CA GLY A 94 16.82 9.76 2.67
C GLY A 94 16.25 11.02 3.31
N ILE A 95 15.01 11.39 2.98
CA ILE A 95 14.37 12.58 3.55
C ILE A 95 13.52 12.21 4.75
N GLY A 96 12.70 11.16 4.64
CA GLY A 96 11.69 10.82 5.65
C GLY A 96 12.23 10.14 6.90
N LEU A 97 13.23 9.25 6.77
CA LEU A 97 13.77 8.46 7.89
C LEU A 97 15.15 8.91 8.38
N SER A 98 15.92 9.63 7.56
CA SER A 98 17.31 10.01 7.88
C SER A 98 17.46 11.43 8.44
N ASN A 99 16.38 12.22 8.54
CA ASN A 99 16.39 13.56 9.14
C ASN A 99 15.71 13.56 10.52
N PRO A 100 16.19 14.38 11.48
CA PRO A 100 15.63 14.44 12.84
C PRO A 100 14.18 14.92 12.91
N GLU A 101 13.75 15.76 11.95
CA GLU A 101 12.37 16.25 11.82
C GLU A 101 11.50 15.37 10.88
N GLY A 102 12.14 14.52 10.06
CA GLY A 102 11.54 13.51 9.17
C GLY A 102 10.08 13.74 8.74
N VAL A 103 9.21 12.77 9.09
CA VAL A 103 7.75 12.81 8.80
C VAL A 103 6.98 13.65 9.82
N ASN A 104 7.54 13.89 11.01
CA ASN A 104 6.88 14.62 12.09
C ASN A 104 6.87 16.14 11.87
N GLY A 105 7.76 16.66 11.01
CA GLY A 105 7.80 18.05 10.57
C GLY A 105 6.91 18.35 9.34
N LEU A 106 6.32 17.34 8.69
CA LEU A 106 5.40 17.54 7.56
C LEU A 106 4.17 18.38 7.91
N PRO A 107 3.50 18.19 9.08
CA PRO A 107 2.42 19.07 9.52
C PRO A 107 2.84 20.53 9.52
N GLY A 108 3.99 20.88 10.12
CA GLY A 108 4.49 22.27 10.14
C GLY A 108 4.85 22.84 8.76
N TRP A 109 5.15 21.99 7.77
CA TRP A 109 5.37 22.40 6.38
C TRP A 109 4.06 22.57 5.59
N CYS A 110 3.06 21.71 5.83
CA CYS A 110 1.76 21.74 5.16
C CYS A 110 0.76 22.71 5.80
N THR A 111 0.93 23.06 7.08
CA THR A 111 0.14 24.07 7.79
C THR A 111 1.02 25.26 8.15
N PRO A 112 1.20 26.22 7.24
CA PRO A 112 1.87 27.46 7.60
C PRO A 112 1.04 28.19 8.68
N ASP A 113 1.71 28.77 9.67
CA ASP A 113 1.18 29.49 10.84
C ASP A 113 0.52 30.84 10.46
N TRP A 114 -0.40 30.82 9.50
CA TRP A 114 -1.21 31.98 9.12
C TRP A 114 -2.65 31.85 9.64
N GLY A 115 -2.94 30.90 10.54
CA GLY A 115 -4.33 30.55 10.85
C GLY A 115 -4.64 29.95 12.23
N GLU A 116 -3.66 29.51 13.03
CA GLU A 116 -3.97 28.95 14.37
C GLU A 116 -4.44 30.00 15.38
N GLN A 117 -4.33 31.29 15.09
CA GLN A 117 -4.93 32.35 15.91
C GLN A 117 -6.43 32.58 15.66
N TYR A 118 -7.05 31.98 14.63
CA TYR A 118 -8.46 32.27 14.28
C TYR A 118 -9.42 31.09 14.40
N ALA A 119 -8.94 29.86 14.63
CA ALA A 119 -9.78 28.66 14.62
C ALA A 119 -10.03 28.01 16.00
N THR A 120 -9.37 28.47 17.08
CA THR A 120 -9.54 27.92 18.44
C THR A 120 -10.04 28.92 19.48
N GLU A 121 -10.64 30.05 19.07
CA GLU A 121 -11.56 30.76 19.97
C GLU A 121 -12.95 30.10 19.91
N ARG A 122 -13.10 28.99 20.65
CA ARG A 122 -14.38 28.55 21.19
C ARG A 122 -14.23 27.62 22.39
#